data_AF-A0AAE8SXQ7-F1
#
_entry.id   AF-A0AAE8SXQ7-F1
#
_cell.length_a   1.000
_cell.length_b   1.000
_cell.length_c   1.000
_cell.angle_alpha   90.00
_cell.angle_beta   90.00
_cell.angle_gamma   90.00
#
_symmetry.space_group_name_H-M   'P 1'
#
loop_
_entity.id
_entity.type
_entity.pdbx_description
1 polymer ?
#
loop_
_entity_poly.entity_id
_entity_poly.type
_entity_poly.pdbx_seq_one_letter_code
_entity_poly.pdbx_strand_id
1 'polypeptide(L)'
;MSEIIDVKTSLLTLESKAQGHVSLSALRGGTFTLPKKLFVSSASDDEYSRVPSLSFLIVHQSPGTKQRRILFDLGLRRDTTKYTSQIQGHLYNRLPLDPLPDVRQSLLDGGLDPGGIDEVILSHVHWDHIGTPLDYPQAQFFVGAGSLGLLKEGSGGHMSHSNFQHDLFDHLKVVEFSDPRAVKSGWHITGGLTNEARRLSPTASFYDAPVSGGTLGAEAASLTIMVGCAEDTRDAQYQLLIGLLGYMGKNIIACGGPGMGLTAKFCNNYCSGLISIATAEAMNIGIRSGIDPRLLARVFASSTAQSTVCDKWNPVPGLCPDAPSSKGYEGGFKVQLMAKDFGLAVSAAEEVGATLLLGDAGLAGYNGASQDPRCRDLDSRVVFRFIGGREDWDKA
;
A
#
# COMPACT_ATOMS: atom_id res chain seq x y z
N MET A 1 -4.14 19.00 39.95
CA MET A 1 -4.45 20.43 39.66
C MET A 1 -3.18 21.26 39.44
N SER A 2 -2.04 20.94 40.07
CA SER A 2 -0.74 21.61 39.83
C SER A 2 -0.06 21.24 38.51
N GLU A 3 -0.18 20.01 38.01
CA GLU A 3 0.48 19.56 36.76
C GLU A 3 -0.12 20.17 35.48
N ILE A 4 -1.42 20.50 35.48
CA ILE A 4 -2.11 21.13 34.33
C ILE A 4 -1.65 22.58 34.10
N ILE A 5 -1.18 23.26 35.16
CA ILE A 5 -0.67 24.64 35.10
C ILE A 5 0.69 24.68 34.35
N ASP A 6 1.47 23.61 34.43
CA ASP A 6 2.83 23.54 33.88
C ASP A 6 2.86 23.29 32.36
N VAL A 7 1.96 22.44 31.87
CA VAL A 7 1.73 22.20 30.43
C VAL A 7 1.25 23.47 29.73
N LYS A 8 0.32 24.19 30.36
CA LYS A 8 -0.26 25.43 29.80
C LYS A 8 0.79 26.54 29.69
N THR A 9 1.66 26.67 30.70
CA THR A 9 2.77 27.63 30.72
C THR A 9 3.83 27.31 29.65
N SER A 10 4.15 26.03 29.47
CA SER A 10 5.12 25.57 28.46
C SER A 10 4.61 25.75 27.03
N LEU A 11 3.32 25.48 26.78
CA LEU A 11 2.64 25.79 25.52
C LEU A 11 2.65 27.29 25.21
N LEU A 12 2.29 28.14 26.17
CA LEU A 12 2.33 29.61 26.02
C LEU A 12 3.77 30.11 25.73
N THR A 13 4.78 29.44 26.27
CA THR A 13 6.20 29.78 26.03
C THR A 13 6.69 29.32 24.64
N LEU A 14 6.19 28.20 24.14
CA LEU A 14 6.44 27.73 22.76
C LEU A 14 5.70 28.59 21.74
N GLU A 15 4.43 28.90 21.99
CA GLU A 15 3.61 29.82 21.17
C GLU A 15 4.22 31.22 21.10
N SER A 16 4.80 31.72 22.21
CA SER A 16 5.49 33.02 22.20
C SER A 16 6.83 33.04 21.46
N LYS A 17 7.42 31.87 21.15
CA LYS A 17 8.65 31.70 20.35
C LYS A 17 8.39 31.22 18.93
N ALA A 18 7.22 30.64 18.68
CA ALA A 18 6.78 30.18 17.38
C ALA A 18 6.63 31.41 16.48
N GLN A 19 7.60 31.60 15.59
CA GLN A 19 7.53 32.69 14.64
C GLN A 19 6.38 32.45 13.62
N GLY A 20 5.96 31.18 13.44
CA GLY A 20 4.80 30.77 12.64
C GLY A 20 4.01 29.64 13.30
N HIS A 21 2.75 29.48 12.93
CA HIS A 21 1.78 28.57 13.55
C HIS A 21 1.07 27.72 12.49
N VAL A 22 0.89 26.43 12.79
CA VAL A 22 0.05 25.51 12.00
C VAL A 22 -1.07 25.00 12.91
N SER A 23 -2.33 25.13 12.48
CA SER A 23 -3.44 24.40 13.08
C SER A 23 -4.00 23.37 12.10
N LEU A 24 -4.45 22.25 12.65
CA LEU A 24 -5.08 21.16 11.90
C LEU A 24 -6.45 20.90 12.53
N SER A 25 -7.49 20.96 11.71
CA SER A 25 -8.86 20.67 12.12
C SER A 25 -9.44 19.57 11.23
N ALA A 26 -9.88 18.47 11.83
CA ALA A 26 -10.67 17.47 11.11
C ALA A 26 -12.06 18.04 10.83
N LEU A 27 -12.46 18.00 9.57
CA LEU A 27 -13.77 18.42 9.08
C LEU A 27 -14.57 17.19 8.69
N ARG A 28 -15.87 17.22 9.00
CA ARG A 28 -16.81 16.21 8.52
C ARG A 28 -17.08 16.46 7.04
N GLY A 29 -16.88 15.43 6.22
CA GLY A 29 -17.17 15.43 4.80
C GLY A 29 -18.29 14.46 4.45
N GLY A 30 -19.28 14.29 5.33
CA GLY A 30 -20.31 13.26 5.22
C GLY A 30 -19.93 11.90 5.85
N THR A 31 -20.86 10.96 5.78
CA THR A 31 -20.72 9.61 6.32
C THR A 31 -21.40 8.61 5.39
N PHE A 32 -20.87 7.40 5.34
CA PHE A 32 -21.44 6.32 4.54
C PHE A 32 -21.21 4.99 5.23
N THR A 33 -21.70 3.90 4.65
CA THR A 33 -21.46 2.56 5.18
C THR A 33 -20.56 1.73 4.27
N LEU A 34 -19.83 0.82 4.91
CA LEU A 34 -19.02 -0.17 4.25
C LEU A 34 -19.40 -1.56 4.76
N PRO A 35 -19.51 -2.58 3.88
CA PRO A 35 -19.72 -3.95 4.31
C PRO A 35 -18.63 -4.37 5.30
N LYS A 36 -19.02 -4.88 6.48
CA LYS A 36 -18.06 -5.29 7.52
C LYS A 36 -17.14 -6.40 7.04
N LYS A 37 -17.61 -7.26 6.13
CA LYS A 37 -16.79 -8.30 5.50
C LYS A 37 -15.52 -7.79 4.79
N LEU A 38 -15.46 -6.50 4.45
CA LEU A 38 -14.23 -5.88 3.93
C LEU A 38 -13.14 -5.74 5.01
N PHE A 39 -13.51 -5.82 6.29
CA PHE A 39 -12.63 -5.60 7.44
C PHE A 39 -12.60 -6.79 8.40
N VAL A 40 -13.67 -7.57 8.47
CA VAL A 40 -13.88 -8.65 9.44
C VAL A 40 -14.33 -9.91 8.69
N SER A 41 -13.47 -10.92 8.64
CA SER A 41 -13.70 -12.13 7.84
C SER A 41 -14.93 -12.95 8.26
N SER A 42 -15.35 -12.86 9.52
CA SER A 42 -16.51 -13.58 10.06
C SER A 42 -17.82 -12.78 10.01
N ALA A 43 -17.81 -11.55 9.49
CA ALA A 43 -19.02 -10.74 9.39
C ALA A 43 -19.94 -11.29 8.29
N SER A 44 -21.25 -11.26 8.55
CA SER A 44 -22.23 -11.68 7.54
C SER A 44 -22.32 -10.66 6.39
N ASP A 45 -22.87 -11.09 5.25
CA ASP A 45 -22.99 -10.27 4.04
C ASP A 45 -23.90 -9.04 4.23
N ASP A 46 -24.78 -9.07 5.22
CA ASP A 46 -25.71 -8.00 5.59
C ASP A 46 -25.19 -7.09 6.71
N GLU A 47 -23.98 -7.33 7.23
CA GLU A 47 -23.38 -6.45 8.24
C GLU A 47 -22.63 -5.27 7.60
N TYR A 48 -22.91 -4.07 8.09
CA TYR A 48 -22.28 -2.83 7.64
C TYR A 48 -21.76 -2.01 8.83
N SER A 49 -20.70 -1.24 8.60
CA SER A 49 -20.17 -0.25 9.54
C SER A 49 -20.32 1.15 8.95
N ARG A 50 -20.85 2.08 9.75
CA ARG A 50 -20.88 3.51 9.40
C ARG A 50 -19.49 4.11 9.61
N VAL A 51 -18.96 4.75 8.57
CA VAL A 51 -17.64 5.37 8.55
C VAL A 51 -17.76 6.84 8.12
N PRO A 52 -16.92 7.73 8.65
CA PRO A 52 -16.87 9.12 8.20
C PRO A 52 -16.03 9.24 6.93
N SER A 53 -16.44 10.12 6.02
CA SER A 53 -15.50 10.75 5.11
C SER A 53 -14.94 11.98 5.84
N LEU A 54 -13.62 12.03 5.98
CA LEU A 54 -12.93 13.10 6.69
C LEU A 54 -12.14 13.93 5.70
N SER A 55 -12.10 15.23 5.97
CA SER A 55 -11.21 16.17 5.31
C SER A 55 -10.51 16.98 6.39
N PHE A 56 -9.45 17.68 6.03
CA PHE A 56 -8.65 18.40 7.02
C PHE A 56 -8.43 19.84 6.59
N LEU A 57 -8.77 20.78 7.45
CA LEU A 57 -8.35 22.16 7.32
C LEU A 57 -6.99 22.32 8.00
N ILE A 58 -5.99 22.71 7.22
CA ILE A 58 -4.66 23.08 7.68
C ILE A 58 -4.55 24.60 7.55
N VAL A 59 -4.38 25.31 8.65
CA VAL A 59 -4.11 26.75 8.63
C VAL A 59 -2.65 26.95 8.98
N HIS A 60 -1.86 27.43 8.03
CA HIS A 60 -0.43 27.68 8.20
C HIS A 60 -0.13 29.17 8.08
N GLN A 61 0.52 29.73 9.09
CA GLN A 61 0.98 31.11 9.11
C GLN A 61 2.47 31.10 9.42
N SER A 62 3.31 31.39 8.43
CA SER A 62 4.74 31.61 8.67
C SER A 62 5.00 33.05 9.15
N PRO A 63 6.14 33.33 9.79
CA PRO A 63 6.44 34.67 10.28
C PRO A 63 6.51 35.67 9.13
N GLY A 64 5.78 36.78 9.23
CA GLY A 64 5.80 37.83 8.20
C GLY A 64 5.16 37.46 6.86
N THR A 65 4.52 36.29 6.75
CA THR A 65 3.76 35.89 5.54
C THR A 65 2.25 36.14 5.72
N LYS A 66 1.45 35.88 4.70
CA LYS A 66 0.00 35.73 4.85
C LYS A 66 -0.33 34.38 5.50
N GLN A 67 -1.42 34.31 6.26
CA GLN A 67 -2.02 33.06 6.70
C GLN A 67 -2.53 32.31 5.45
N ARG A 68 -2.22 31.02 5.36
CA ARG A 68 -2.69 30.12 4.32
C ARG A 68 -3.67 29.13 4.91
N ARG A 69 -4.81 28.95 4.27
CA ARG A 69 -5.83 27.95 4.60
C ARG A 69 -5.87 26.91 3.50
N ILE A 70 -5.52 25.69 3.86
CA ILE A 70 -5.36 24.56 2.96
C ILE A 70 -6.39 23.52 3.36
N LEU A 71 -7.26 23.12 2.44
CA LEU A 71 -8.08 21.93 2.62
C LEU A 71 -7.36 20.72 2.06
N PHE A 72 -7.33 19.64 2.83
CA PHE A 72 -6.87 18.33 2.39
C PHE A 72 -8.10 17.42 2.28
N ASP A 73 -8.44 17.07 1.04
CA ASP A 73 -9.70 16.49 0.60
C ASP A 73 -10.94 17.36 0.85
N LEU A 74 -12.05 17.02 0.19
CA LEU A 74 -13.34 17.73 0.25
C LEU A 74 -14.53 16.81 0.61
N GLY A 75 -14.28 15.54 0.86
CA GLY A 75 -15.27 14.57 1.32
C GLY A 75 -16.29 14.13 0.26
N LEU A 76 -17.49 13.75 0.71
CA LEU A 76 -18.64 13.43 -0.14
C LEU A 76 -19.22 14.69 -0.81
N ARG A 77 -19.83 14.51 -1.97
CA ARG A 77 -20.68 15.56 -2.58
C ARG A 77 -21.97 15.71 -1.81
N ARG A 78 -22.29 16.97 -1.48
CA ARG A 78 -23.58 17.40 -0.94
C ARG A 78 -24.75 16.96 -1.80
N ASP A 79 -24.67 17.21 -3.11
CA ASP A 79 -25.64 16.73 -4.09
C ASP A 79 -25.11 15.46 -4.77
N THR A 80 -25.55 14.31 -4.28
CA THR A 80 -25.13 13.00 -4.79
C THR A 80 -25.61 12.74 -6.22
N THR A 81 -26.64 13.45 -6.70
CA THR A 81 -27.10 13.34 -8.09
C THR A 81 -26.10 13.91 -9.08
N LYS A 82 -25.17 14.75 -8.61
CA LYS A 82 -24.10 15.30 -9.43
C LYS A 82 -22.98 14.31 -9.68
N TYR A 83 -22.90 13.18 -8.98
CA TYR A 83 -21.98 12.10 -9.35
C TYR A 83 -22.33 11.54 -10.74
N THR A 84 -21.37 10.94 -11.45
CA THR A 84 -21.64 10.22 -12.70
C THR A 84 -22.59 9.05 -12.43
N SER A 85 -23.29 8.56 -13.46
CA SER A 85 -24.23 7.44 -13.30
C SER A 85 -23.55 6.17 -12.77
N GLN A 86 -22.28 5.96 -13.11
CA GLN A 86 -21.47 4.86 -12.61
C GLN A 86 -21.20 4.99 -11.11
N ILE A 87 -20.82 6.17 -10.64
CA ILE A 87 -20.61 6.41 -9.20
C ILE A 87 -21.95 6.32 -8.47
N GLN A 88 -23.04 6.88 -9.01
CA GLN A 88 -24.37 6.73 -8.39
C GLN A 88 -24.76 5.24 -8.23
N GLY A 89 -24.46 4.41 -9.24
CA GLY A 89 -24.56 2.96 -9.16
C GLY A 89 -23.72 2.36 -8.02
N HIS A 90 -22.51 2.87 -7.82
CA HIS A 90 -21.62 2.47 -6.72
C HIS A 90 -22.19 2.84 -5.34
N LEU A 91 -22.81 4.02 -5.20
CA LEU A 91 -23.34 4.52 -3.93
C LEU A 91 -24.43 3.64 -3.31
N TYR A 92 -25.18 2.88 -4.12
CA TYR A 92 -26.19 1.94 -3.61
C TYR A 92 -25.60 0.94 -2.61
N ASN A 93 -24.34 0.51 -2.81
CA ASN A 93 -23.64 -0.42 -1.91
C ASN A 93 -22.99 0.29 -0.71
N ARG A 94 -23.29 1.58 -0.50
CA ARG A 94 -22.75 2.43 0.57
C ARG A 94 -23.85 3.02 1.45
N LEU A 95 -25.12 2.67 1.18
CA LEU A 95 -26.27 3.14 1.94
C LEU A 95 -26.37 2.45 3.32
N PRO A 96 -26.77 3.17 4.38
CA PRO A 96 -27.12 4.59 4.39
C PRO A 96 -25.90 5.50 4.18
N LEU A 97 -26.08 6.48 3.30
CA LEU A 97 -25.12 7.53 3.01
C LEU A 97 -25.77 8.87 3.37
N ASP A 98 -25.04 9.65 4.16
CA ASP A 98 -25.45 10.97 4.63
C ASP A 98 -24.35 11.95 4.22
N PRO A 99 -24.55 12.73 3.15
CA PRO A 99 -23.52 13.63 2.64
C PRO A 99 -23.35 14.87 3.50
N LEU A 100 -24.17 15.06 4.53
CA LEU A 100 -24.15 16.24 5.39
C LEU A 100 -23.70 15.92 6.83
N PRO A 101 -23.09 16.89 7.53
CA PRO A 101 -22.51 18.11 6.97
C PRO A 101 -21.37 17.75 5.98
N ASP A 102 -21.34 18.46 4.86
CA ASP A 102 -20.23 18.40 3.92
C ASP A 102 -19.11 19.34 4.39
N VAL A 103 -17.97 19.35 3.70
CA VAL A 103 -16.82 20.18 4.12
C VAL A 103 -17.15 21.66 4.10
N ARG A 104 -17.96 22.12 3.13
CA ARG A 104 -18.44 23.51 3.08
C ARG A 104 -19.25 23.86 4.33
N GLN A 105 -20.22 23.04 4.70
CA GLN A 105 -21.02 23.29 5.91
C GLN A 105 -20.15 23.22 7.16
N SER A 106 -19.21 22.27 7.24
CA SER A 106 -18.28 22.16 8.37
C SER A 106 -17.40 23.42 8.56
N LEU A 107 -17.00 24.09 7.47
CA LEU A 107 -16.29 25.37 7.54
C LEU A 107 -17.19 26.49 8.05
N LEU A 108 -18.41 26.61 7.52
CA LEU A 108 -19.37 27.62 7.92
C LEU A 108 -19.77 27.48 9.40
N ASP A 109 -20.00 26.25 9.85
CA ASP A 109 -20.29 25.93 11.25
C ASP A 109 -19.10 26.30 12.16
N GLY A 110 -17.87 26.20 11.62
CA GLY A 110 -16.65 26.67 12.25
C GLY A 110 -16.38 28.18 12.12
N GLY A 111 -17.29 28.95 11.51
CA GLY A 111 -17.18 30.40 11.32
C GLY A 111 -16.22 30.84 10.21
N LEU A 112 -15.86 29.94 9.28
CA LEU A 112 -14.98 30.22 8.15
C LEU A 112 -15.76 30.26 6.84
N ASP A 113 -15.59 31.34 6.09
CA ASP A 113 -16.09 31.44 4.71
C ASP A 113 -15.27 30.53 3.78
N PRO A 114 -15.89 29.59 3.04
CA PRO A 114 -15.25 28.79 2.00
C PRO A 114 -14.48 29.64 0.97
N GLY A 115 -14.92 30.87 0.69
CA GLY A 115 -14.21 31.79 -0.20
C GLY A 115 -12.83 32.22 0.31
N GLY A 116 -12.56 32.03 1.61
CA GLY A 116 -11.29 32.32 2.26
C GLY A 116 -10.28 31.17 2.29
N ILE A 117 -10.54 30.07 1.57
CA ILE A 117 -9.60 28.96 1.38
C ILE A 117 -8.60 29.31 0.28
N ASP A 118 -7.32 29.20 0.57
CA ASP A 118 -6.25 29.52 -0.37
C ASP A 118 -5.93 28.33 -1.27
N GLU A 119 -5.97 27.12 -0.72
CA GLU A 119 -5.53 25.91 -1.43
C GLU A 119 -6.40 24.70 -1.10
N VAL A 120 -6.56 23.82 -2.08
CA VAL A 120 -7.20 22.51 -1.89
C VAL A 120 -6.28 21.45 -2.46
N ILE A 121 -5.92 20.46 -1.64
CA ILE A 121 -5.14 19.31 -2.06
C ILE A 121 -6.05 18.11 -2.01
N LEU A 122 -6.27 17.44 -3.15
CA LEU A 122 -6.91 16.13 -3.14
C LEU A 122 -5.83 15.06 -3.02
N SER A 123 -5.93 14.23 -1.98
CA SER A 123 -5.03 13.10 -1.75
C SER A 123 -4.98 12.17 -2.96
N HIS A 124 -6.15 11.94 -3.56
CA HIS A 124 -6.36 11.29 -4.84
C HIS A 124 -7.78 11.60 -5.35
N VAL A 125 -8.03 11.36 -6.63
CA VAL A 125 -9.38 11.54 -7.20
C VAL A 125 -10.21 10.30 -6.92
N HIS A 126 -11.09 10.39 -5.93
CA HIS A 126 -12.00 9.31 -5.53
C HIS A 126 -13.32 9.89 -5.01
N TRP A 127 -14.41 9.16 -5.19
CA TRP A 127 -15.77 9.70 -5.04
C TRP A 127 -16.05 10.31 -3.66
N ASP A 128 -15.43 9.78 -2.61
CA ASP A 128 -15.57 10.23 -1.22
C ASP A 128 -14.52 11.27 -0.77
N HIS A 129 -13.70 11.78 -1.68
CA HIS A 129 -12.70 12.83 -1.42
C HIS A 129 -12.91 14.10 -2.26
N ILE A 130 -13.64 14.04 -3.36
CA ILE A 130 -13.73 15.17 -4.32
C ILE A 130 -14.68 16.30 -3.89
N GLY A 131 -15.65 16.03 -3.02
CA GLY A 131 -16.68 16.99 -2.61
C GLY A 131 -17.23 17.84 -3.76
N THR A 132 -17.44 19.13 -3.48
CA THR A 132 -17.93 20.13 -4.45
C THR A 132 -16.86 21.19 -4.70
N PRO A 133 -15.91 21.02 -5.66
CA PRO A 133 -14.80 21.95 -5.86
C PRO A 133 -15.21 23.40 -6.12
N LEU A 134 -16.33 23.62 -6.82
CA LEU A 134 -16.86 24.95 -7.14
C LEU A 134 -17.24 25.80 -5.92
N ASP A 135 -17.36 25.18 -4.74
CA ASP A 135 -17.56 25.91 -3.48
C ASP A 135 -16.30 26.73 -3.07
N TYR A 136 -15.14 26.51 -3.72
CA TYR A 136 -13.83 27.14 -3.43
C TYR A 136 -13.22 27.83 -4.66
N PRO A 137 -13.91 28.80 -5.29
CA PRO A 137 -13.52 29.35 -6.59
C PRO A 137 -12.19 30.12 -6.60
N GLN A 138 -11.71 30.55 -5.43
CA GLN A 138 -10.45 31.30 -5.30
C GLN A 138 -9.24 30.41 -4.98
N ALA A 139 -9.48 29.15 -4.61
CA ALA A 139 -8.41 28.27 -4.18
C ALA A 139 -7.57 27.74 -5.36
N GLN A 140 -6.28 27.54 -5.11
CA GLN A 140 -5.42 26.75 -5.99
C GLN A 140 -5.59 25.27 -5.64
N PHE A 141 -6.00 24.46 -6.62
CA PHE A 141 -6.14 23.02 -6.47
C PHE A 141 -4.84 22.31 -6.80
N PHE A 142 -4.53 21.27 -6.02
CA PHE A 142 -3.42 20.35 -6.23
C PHE A 142 -3.93 18.92 -6.27
N VAL A 143 -3.47 18.15 -7.26
CA VAL A 143 -3.84 16.74 -7.46
C VAL A 143 -2.60 15.89 -7.74
N GLY A 144 -2.64 14.61 -7.38
CA GLY A 144 -1.55 13.67 -7.65
C GLY A 144 -1.35 13.41 -9.15
N ALA A 145 -0.15 12.96 -9.53
CA ALA A 145 0.19 12.64 -10.91
C ALA A 145 -0.79 11.63 -11.55
N GLY A 146 -1.28 11.95 -12.76
CA GLY A 146 -2.22 11.13 -13.52
C GLY A 146 -3.71 11.43 -13.24
N SER A 147 -4.01 12.27 -12.25
CA SER A 147 -5.37 12.68 -11.90
C SER A 147 -6.08 13.41 -13.04
N LEU A 148 -5.39 14.34 -13.73
CA LEU A 148 -6.02 15.10 -14.82
C LEU A 148 -6.27 14.22 -16.05
N GLY A 149 -5.37 13.26 -16.32
CA GLY A 149 -5.58 12.23 -17.33
C GLY A 149 -6.81 11.38 -17.01
N LEU A 150 -6.91 10.90 -15.77
CA LEU A 150 -8.06 10.11 -15.29
C LEU A 150 -9.38 10.87 -15.43
N LEU A 151 -9.41 12.17 -15.14
CA LEU A 151 -10.60 13.01 -15.31
C LEU A 151 -10.98 13.21 -16.77
N LYS A 152 -10.02 13.31 -17.69
CA LYS A 152 -10.29 13.52 -19.12
C LYS A 152 -10.67 12.25 -19.86
N GLU A 153 -9.96 11.16 -19.58
CA GLU A 153 -10.03 9.93 -20.37
C GLU A 153 -10.88 8.86 -19.68
N GLY A 154 -11.18 9.02 -18.38
CA GLY A 154 -11.76 7.98 -17.55
C GLY A 154 -10.77 6.84 -17.29
N SER A 155 -11.12 5.91 -16.39
CA SER A 155 -10.21 4.85 -15.97
C SER A 155 -10.04 3.70 -16.99
N GLY A 156 -10.41 3.86 -18.26
CA GLY A 156 -10.24 2.81 -19.29
C GLY A 156 -11.00 1.49 -19.08
N GLY A 157 -11.95 1.42 -18.14
CA GLY A 157 -12.78 0.23 -17.87
C GLY A 157 -12.57 -0.40 -16.48
N HIS A 158 -13.66 -0.95 -15.93
CA HIS A 158 -13.80 -1.74 -14.68
C HIS A 158 -13.84 -1.05 -13.30
N MET A 159 -13.33 0.16 -13.09
CA MET A 159 -13.43 0.82 -11.77
C MET A 159 -14.65 1.76 -11.70
N SER A 160 -15.80 1.23 -11.30
CA SER A 160 -17.08 1.98 -11.21
C SER A 160 -17.05 3.22 -10.29
N HIS A 161 -16.07 3.29 -9.38
CA HIS A 161 -15.89 4.36 -8.41
C HIS A 161 -14.84 5.42 -8.81
N SER A 162 -14.22 5.28 -9.98
CA SER A 162 -13.19 6.18 -10.51
C SER A 162 -13.59 6.81 -11.85
N ASN A 163 -14.89 7.05 -12.03
CA ASN A 163 -15.46 7.65 -13.23
C ASN A 163 -16.05 9.02 -12.88
N PHE A 164 -15.32 10.08 -13.17
CA PHE A 164 -15.66 11.43 -12.71
C PHE A 164 -16.15 12.29 -13.87
N GLN A 165 -16.79 13.41 -13.55
CA GLN A 165 -17.20 14.37 -14.55
C GLN A 165 -15.95 15.06 -15.10
N HIS A 166 -15.88 15.18 -16.43
CA HIS A 166 -14.76 15.84 -17.10
C HIS A 166 -14.63 17.31 -16.70
N ASP A 167 -15.74 17.94 -16.32
CA ASP A 167 -15.86 19.35 -15.92
C ASP A 167 -15.65 19.57 -14.41
N LEU A 168 -15.18 18.55 -13.66
CA LEU A 168 -15.01 18.61 -12.20
C LEU A 168 -14.25 19.86 -11.72
N PHE A 169 -13.25 20.28 -12.49
CA PHE A 169 -12.41 21.43 -12.19
C PHE A 169 -12.52 22.56 -13.22
N ASP A 170 -13.56 22.57 -14.03
CA ASP A 170 -13.74 23.62 -15.02
C ASP A 170 -13.76 24.99 -14.33
N HIS A 171 -13.01 25.93 -14.91
CA HIS A 171 -12.81 27.28 -14.40
C HIS A 171 -12.04 27.38 -13.06
N LEU A 172 -11.48 26.29 -12.55
CA LEU A 172 -10.62 26.28 -11.36
C LEU A 172 -9.14 26.23 -11.75
N LYS A 173 -8.28 26.78 -10.89
CA LYS A 173 -6.83 26.67 -11.05
C LYS A 173 -6.39 25.32 -10.49
N VAL A 174 -5.86 24.45 -11.33
CA VAL A 174 -5.38 23.12 -10.91
C VAL A 174 -3.92 22.93 -11.29
N VAL A 175 -3.13 22.42 -10.35
CA VAL A 175 -1.75 21.97 -10.54
C VAL A 175 -1.72 20.47 -10.29
N GLU A 176 -1.21 19.72 -11.25
CA GLU A 176 -0.93 18.30 -11.09
C GLU A 176 0.53 18.10 -10.67
N PHE A 177 0.76 17.37 -9.59
CA PHE A 177 2.11 17.05 -9.15
C PHE A 177 2.82 16.17 -10.19
N SER A 178 4.14 16.34 -10.30
CA SER A 178 4.99 15.50 -11.14
C SER A 178 4.95 14.05 -10.66
N ASP A 179 5.15 13.11 -11.59
CA ASP A 179 5.26 11.69 -11.24
C ASP A 179 6.42 11.47 -10.26
N PRO A 180 6.15 10.98 -9.03
CA PRO A 180 7.19 10.79 -8.03
C PRO A 180 8.26 9.78 -8.47
N ARG A 181 7.97 8.91 -9.45
CA ARG A 181 8.92 7.97 -10.04
C ARG A 181 9.86 8.64 -11.05
N ALA A 182 9.46 9.78 -11.62
CA ALA A 182 10.25 10.51 -12.60
C ALA A 182 11.25 11.48 -11.95
N VAL A 183 11.10 11.77 -10.65
CA VAL A 183 11.93 12.73 -9.93
C VAL A 183 12.85 11.99 -8.97
N LYS A 184 14.16 12.01 -9.23
CA LYS A 184 15.19 11.79 -8.18
C LYS A 184 15.13 12.98 -7.22
N SER A 185 14.14 12.96 -6.34
CA SER A 185 13.83 14.12 -5.50
C SER A 185 14.89 14.20 -4.39
N GLY A 186 15.71 15.27 -4.40
CA GLY A 186 16.63 15.62 -3.30
C GLY A 186 15.90 16.23 -2.09
N TRP A 187 14.61 15.92 -1.92
CA TRP A 187 13.81 16.45 -0.83
C TRP A 187 14.17 15.73 0.47
N HIS A 188 14.60 16.51 1.46
CA HIS A 188 14.76 16.08 2.83
C HIS A 188 13.60 16.65 3.66
N ILE A 189 12.86 15.79 4.36
CA ILE A 189 11.86 16.23 5.33
C ILE A 189 12.63 16.81 6.53
N THR A 190 12.63 18.14 6.67
CA THR A 190 13.35 18.85 7.74
C THR A 190 12.44 19.30 8.89
N GLY A 191 11.17 18.92 8.90
CA GLY A 191 10.17 19.35 9.88
C GLY A 191 9.82 18.28 10.93
N GLY A 192 9.89 18.64 12.21
CA GLY A 192 9.42 17.87 13.35
C GLY A 192 9.45 18.69 14.65
N LEU A 193 8.52 18.43 15.58
CA LEU A 193 8.48 19.06 16.92
C LEU A 193 9.80 18.81 17.67
N THR A 194 10.26 19.79 18.47
CA THR A 194 11.38 19.58 19.40
C THR A 194 11.04 18.46 20.40
N ASN A 195 12.07 17.81 20.98
CA ASN A 195 11.92 16.65 21.89
C ASN A 195 10.95 16.91 23.07
N GLU A 196 10.77 18.17 23.47
CA GLU A 196 9.91 18.57 24.58
C GLU A 196 8.44 18.69 24.17
N ALA A 197 8.14 19.31 23.03
CA ALA A 197 6.79 19.39 22.46
C ALA A 197 6.30 18.04 21.90
N ARG A 198 7.23 17.18 21.44
CA ARG A 198 6.95 15.80 20.99
C ARG A 198 6.49 14.88 22.12
N ARG A 199 6.92 15.12 23.38
CA ARG A 199 6.51 14.34 24.56
C ARG A 199 5.10 14.65 25.05
N LEU A 200 4.57 15.83 24.70
CA LEU A 200 3.28 16.34 25.21
C LEU A 200 2.16 16.33 24.16
N SER A 201 2.48 15.98 22.91
CA SER A 201 1.50 15.84 21.82
C SER A 201 1.02 14.39 21.71
N PRO A 202 -0.23 14.12 21.29
CA PRO A 202 -0.65 12.76 20.94
C PRO A 202 0.24 12.22 19.83
N THR A 203 1.00 11.17 20.11
CA THR A 203 1.84 10.49 19.12
C THR A 203 1.18 9.18 18.68
N ALA A 204 1.13 8.93 17.38
CA ALA A 204 0.90 7.59 16.85
C ALA A 204 2.25 6.94 16.53
N SER A 205 2.36 5.63 16.79
CA SER A 205 3.52 4.84 16.37
C SER A 205 3.18 4.13 15.07
N PHE A 206 4.09 4.14 14.11
CA PHE A 206 3.95 3.48 12.81
C PHE A 206 4.96 2.35 12.71
N TYR A 207 4.49 1.18 12.25
CA TYR A 207 5.31 -0.01 12.06
C TYR A 207 4.96 -0.65 10.72
N ASP A 208 5.95 -0.86 9.86
CA ASP A 208 5.81 -1.72 8.70
C ASP A 208 5.86 -3.19 9.14
N ALA A 209 4.91 -3.99 8.66
CA ALA A 209 4.77 -5.40 9.03
C ALA A 209 4.41 -6.29 7.83
N PRO A 210 5.20 -6.32 6.74
CA PRO A 210 4.93 -7.20 5.61
C PRO A 210 4.91 -8.68 6.01
N VAL A 211 4.17 -9.46 5.21
CA VAL A 211 3.88 -10.87 5.52
C VAL A 211 4.42 -11.82 4.45
N SER A 212 4.70 -13.07 4.86
CA SER A 212 5.04 -14.20 3.99
C SER A 212 4.20 -15.42 4.40
N GLY A 213 3.84 -16.26 3.42
CA GLY A 213 2.98 -17.45 3.64
C GLY A 213 1.79 -17.56 2.68
N GLY A 214 1.51 -16.53 1.88
CA GLY A 214 0.42 -16.54 0.90
C GLY A 214 -0.97 -16.63 1.53
N THR A 215 -1.98 -16.91 0.72
CA THR A 215 -3.39 -17.01 1.16
C THR A 215 -3.60 -18.16 2.15
N LEU A 216 -3.00 -19.33 1.87
CA LEU A 216 -3.05 -20.49 2.78
C LEU A 216 -2.48 -20.16 4.16
N GLY A 217 -1.36 -19.43 4.21
CA GLY A 217 -0.77 -18.99 5.48
C GLY A 217 -1.66 -18.02 6.24
N ALA A 218 -2.35 -17.12 5.53
CA ALA A 218 -3.27 -16.15 6.11
C ALA A 218 -4.53 -16.82 6.70
N GLU A 219 -5.16 -17.71 5.94
CA GLU A 219 -6.34 -18.47 6.39
C GLU A 219 -6.02 -19.34 7.62
N ALA A 220 -4.83 -19.93 7.66
CA ALA A 220 -4.39 -20.77 8.77
C ALA A 220 -3.77 -19.99 9.95
N ALA A 221 -3.83 -18.65 9.95
CA ALA A 221 -3.19 -17.78 10.94
C ALA A 221 -1.72 -18.17 11.22
N SER A 222 -0.98 -18.48 10.15
CA SER A 222 0.36 -19.07 10.20
C SER A 222 1.40 -18.28 9.42
N LEU A 223 1.09 -17.03 9.12
CA LEU A 223 2.00 -16.11 8.43
C LEU A 223 3.32 -15.97 9.17
N THR A 224 4.37 -15.69 8.41
CA THR A 224 5.58 -15.07 8.92
C THR A 224 5.45 -13.56 8.71
N ILE A 225 5.55 -12.78 9.78
CA ILE A 225 5.39 -11.33 9.77
C ILE A 225 6.73 -10.71 10.15
N MET A 226 7.26 -9.87 9.25
CA MET A 226 8.54 -9.17 9.41
C MET A 226 8.24 -7.74 9.84
N VAL A 227 8.57 -7.35 11.07
CA VAL A 227 8.12 -6.09 11.67
C VAL A 227 9.30 -5.13 11.81
N GLY A 228 9.16 -3.90 11.33
CA GLY A 228 10.12 -2.81 11.54
C GLY A 228 10.08 -2.25 12.97
N CYS A 229 10.27 -3.10 13.98
CA CYS A 229 10.56 -2.71 15.36
C CYS A 229 11.84 -3.38 15.90
N ALA A 230 12.44 -2.76 16.92
CA ALA A 230 13.53 -3.37 17.66
C ALA A 230 13.01 -4.45 18.62
N GLU A 231 13.78 -5.52 18.84
CA GLU A 231 13.40 -6.56 19.80
C GLU A 231 13.47 -6.08 21.26
N ASP A 232 12.66 -6.74 22.08
CA ASP A 232 12.60 -6.64 23.54
C ASP A 232 12.23 -5.24 24.03
N THR A 233 12.91 -4.77 25.07
CA THR A 233 12.66 -3.48 25.73
C THR A 233 13.20 -2.30 24.92
N ARG A 234 13.85 -2.54 23.78
CA ARG A 234 14.37 -1.48 22.91
C ARG A 234 13.27 -0.78 22.12
N ASP A 235 12.09 -1.40 22.00
CA ASP A 235 10.89 -0.77 21.47
C ASP A 235 9.75 -0.90 22.50
N ALA A 236 9.17 0.24 22.88
CA ALA A 236 8.12 0.28 23.89
C ALA A 236 6.85 -0.46 23.47
N GLN A 237 6.62 -0.66 22.16
CA GLN A 237 5.45 -1.36 21.62
C GLN A 237 5.73 -2.83 21.30
N TYR A 238 6.96 -3.33 21.49
CA TYR A 238 7.34 -4.68 21.07
C TYR A 238 6.36 -5.75 21.55
N GLN A 239 6.07 -5.81 22.85
CA GLN A 239 5.15 -6.82 23.42
C GLN A 239 3.73 -6.71 22.85
N LEU A 240 3.24 -5.50 22.63
CA LEU A 240 1.94 -5.26 22.00
C LEU A 240 1.93 -5.76 20.55
N LEU A 241 2.98 -5.43 19.78
CA LEU A 241 3.12 -5.83 18.38
C LEU A 241 3.20 -7.34 18.24
N ILE A 242 4.04 -8.02 19.04
CA ILE A 242 4.14 -9.49 19.01
C ILE A 242 2.80 -10.13 19.38
N GLY A 243 2.13 -9.64 20.43
CA GLY A 243 0.82 -10.15 20.83
C GLY A 243 -0.25 -9.96 19.76
N LEU A 244 -0.36 -8.77 19.19
CA LEU A 244 -1.34 -8.44 18.16
C LEU A 244 -1.10 -9.22 16.86
N LEU A 245 0.15 -9.24 16.39
CA LEU A 245 0.50 -9.89 15.13
C LEU A 245 0.49 -11.43 15.26
N GLY A 246 0.69 -11.95 16.47
CA GLY A 246 0.57 -13.38 16.80
C GLY A 246 -0.82 -13.99 16.57
N TYR A 247 -1.87 -13.17 16.48
CA TYR A 247 -3.20 -13.65 16.08
C TYR A 247 -3.29 -14.01 14.58
N MET A 248 -2.39 -13.48 13.74
CA MET A 248 -2.37 -13.69 12.29
C MET A 248 -1.18 -14.53 11.82
N GLY A 249 -0.10 -14.56 12.61
CA GLY A 249 1.15 -15.19 12.25
C GLY A 249 1.70 -16.11 13.33
N LYS A 250 2.42 -17.15 12.89
CA LYS A 250 3.17 -18.05 13.79
C LYS A 250 4.60 -17.58 14.05
N ASN A 251 5.20 -16.86 13.10
CA ASN A 251 6.55 -16.35 13.22
C ASN A 251 6.51 -14.82 13.12
N ILE A 252 6.74 -14.13 14.23
CA ILE A 252 6.83 -12.66 14.24
C ILE A 252 8.30 -12.31 14.43
N ILE A 253 8.90 -11.72 13.41
CA ILE A 253 10.34 -11.44 13.35
C ILE A 253 10.51 -9.92 13.42
N ALA A 254 11.12 -9.43 14.50
CA ALA A 254 11.50 -8.03 14.60
C ALA A 254 12.78 -7.78 13.79
N CYS A 255 12.69 -6.87 12.83
CA CYS A 255 13.72 -6.63 11.83
C CYS A 255 14.58 -5.39 12.14
N GLY A 256 14.31 -4.65 13.22
CA GLY A 256 15.00 -3.40 13.56
C GLY A 256 14.10 -2.19 13.37
N GLY A 257 14.66 -1.02 13.10
CA GLY A 257 13.86 0.22 13.03
C GLY A 257 12.84 0.28 11.87
N PRO A 258 12.15 1.42 11.73
CA PRO A 258 11.18 1.64 10.64
C PRO A 258 11.76 1.32 9.26
N GLY A 259 10.97 0.60 8.44
CA GLY A 259 11.32 0.18 7.09
C GLY A 259 12.07 -1.15 7.01
N MET A 260 12.61 -1.67 8.12
CA MET A 260 13.40 -2.90 8.10
C MET A 260 12.58 -4.16 7.85
N GLY A 261 11.28 -4.16 8.18
CA GLY A 261 10.38 -5.25 7.82
C GLY A 261 10.22 -5.36 6.31
N LEU A 262 10.03 -4.22 5.63
CA LEU A 262 9.99 -4.13 4.16
C LEU A 262 11.30 -4.56 3.52
N THR A 263 12.44 -4.07 4.02
CA THR A 263 13.77 -4.50 3.54
C THR A 263 13.94 -6.01 3.66
N ALA A 264 13.62 -6.60 4.82
CA ALA A 264 13.69 -8.05 5.01
C ALA A 264 12.80 -8.81 4.02
N LYS A 265 11.57 -8.32 3.78
CA LYS A 265 10.65 -8.89 2.80
C LYS A 265 11.21 -8.85 1.38
N PHE A 266 11.78 -7.73 0.95
CA PHE A 266 12.37 -7.59 -0.38
C PHE A 266 13.55 -8.53 -0.56
N CYS A 267 14.47 -8.59 0.40
CA CYS A 267 15.61 -9.51 0.37
C CYS A 267 15.15 -10.98 0.31
N ASN A 268 14.15 -11.36 1.12
CA ASN A 268 13.60 -12.71 1.09
C ASN A 268 12.98 -13.05 -0.27
N ASN A 269 12.17 -12.16 -0.83
CA ASN A 269 11.50 -12.41 -2.11
C ASN A 269 12.48 -12.43 -3.29
N TYR A 270 13.49 -11.56 -3.29
CA TYR A 270 14.59 -11.59 -4.27
C TYR A 270 15.33 -12.93 -4.25
N CYS A 271 15.78 -13.35 -3.07
CA CYS A 271 16.49 -14.61 -2.89
C CYS A 271 15.62 -15.82 -3.28
N SER A 272 14.37 -15.85 -2.81
CA SER A 272 13.41 -16.91 -3.16
C SER A 272 13.12 -16.95 -4.67
N GLY A 273 13.08 -15.79 -5.34
CA GLY A 273 12.88 -15.70 -6.77
C GLY A 273 14.06 -16.28 -7.55
N LEU A 274 15.29 -15.89 -7.17
CA LEU A 274 16.51 -16.44 -7.78
C LEU A 274 16.63 -17.95 -7.59
N ILE A 275 16.36 -18.46 -6.38
CA ILE A 275 16.36 -19.90 -6.12
C ILE A 275 15.32 -20.59 -7.01
N SER A 276 14.14 -20.02 -7.19
CA SER A 276 13.09 -20.60 -8.04
C SER A 276 13.51 -20.70 -9.51
N ILE A 277 14.16 -19.67 -10.04
CA ILE A 277 14.72 -19.68 -11.40
C ILE A 277 15.82 -20.76 -11.50
N ALA A 278 16.79 -20.75 -10.59
CA ALA A 278 17.90 -21.69 -10.59
C ALA A 278 17.42 -23.16 -10.47
N THR A 279 16.45 -23.44 -9.60
CA THR A 279 15.84 -24.76 -9.48
C THR A 279 15.13 -25.16 -10.78
N ALA A 280 14.35 -24.26 -11.40
CA ALA A 280 13.67 -24.54 -12.65
C ALA A 280 14.66 -24.87 -13.78
N GLU A 281 15.72 -24.08 -13.92
CA GLU A 281 16.77 -24.28 -14.92
C GLU A 281 17.52 -25.60 -14.71
N ALA A 282 17.98 -25.87 -13.49
CA ALA A 282 18.72 -27.09 -13.16
C ALA A 282 17.87 -28.35 -13.37
N MET A 283 16.59 -28.31 -13.00
CA MET A 283 15.66 -29.41 -13.24
C MET A 283 15.42 -29.62 -14.74
N ASN A 284 15.25 -28.53 -15.51
CA ASN A 284 15.08 -28.62 -16.96
C ASN A 284 16.32 -29.24 -17.64
N ILE A 285 17.53 -28.85 -17.22
CA ILE A 285 18.79 -29.46 -17.69
C ILE A 285 18.78 -30.97 -17.40
N GLY A 286 18.47 -31.37 -16.18
CA GLY A 286 18.44 -32.78 -15.77
C GLY A 286 17.44 -33.61 -16.57
N ILE A 287 16.19 -33.13 -16.69
CA ILE A 287 15.13 -33.81 -17.44
C ILE A 287 15.53 -33.95 -18.92
N ARG A 288 16.06 -32.89 -19.54
CA ARG A 288 16.52 -32.93 -20.93
C ARG A 288 17.73 -33.85 -21.13
N SER A 289 18.53 -34.06 -20.09
CA SER A 289 19.64 -35.00 -20.07
C SER A 289 19.21 -36.44 -19.77
N GLY A 290 17.91 -36.70 -19.57
CA GLY A 290 17.35 -38.02 -19.31
C GLY A 290 17.39 -38.47 -17.85
N ILE A 291 17.66 -37.57 -16.90
CA ILE A 291 17.59 -37.87 -15.47
C ILE A 291 16.13 -37.84 -15.00
N ASP A 292 15.71 -38.86 -14.24
CA ASP A 292 14.43 -38.84 -13.53
C ASP A 292 14.41 -37.64 -12.56
N PRO A 293 13.46 -36.70 -12.71
CA PRO A 293 13.41 -35.51 -11.87
C PRO A 293 13.21 -35.82 -10.37
N ARG A 294 12.62 -36.98 -10.02
CA ARG A 294 12.53 -37.44 -8.62
C ARG A 294 13.90 -37.78 -8.06
N LEU A 295 14.77 -38.41 -8.86
CA LEU A 295 16.15 -38.70 -8.46
C LEU A 295 16.92 -37.38 -8.27
N LEU A 296 16.77 -36.44 -9.21
CA LEU A 296 17.46 -35.14 -9.12
C LEU A 296 16.98 -34.30 -7.91
N ALA A 297 15.68 -34.31 -7.61
CA ALA A 297 15.15 -33.68 -6.42
C ALA A 297 15.75 -34.26 -5.13
N ARG A 298 15.96 -35.58 -5.05
CA ARG A 298 16.67 -36.20 -3.90
C ARG A 298 18.14 -35.77 -3.81
N VAL A 299 18.81 -35.60 -4.94
CA VAL A 299 20.18 -35.06 -4.96
C VAL A 299 20.19 -33.66 -4.37
N PHE A 300 19.28 -32.77 -4.80
CA PHE A 300 19.19 -31.41 -4.25
C PHE A 300 18.90 -31.42 -2.75
N ALA A 301 17.92 -32.21 -2.30
CA ALA A 301 17.51 -32.28 -0.89
C ALA A 301 18.62 -32.78 0.05
N SER A 302 19.61 -33.52 -0.46
CA SER A 302 20.73 -34.08 0.32
C SER A 302 22.07 -33.38 0.09
N SER A 303 22.08 -32.32 -0.73
CA SER A 303 23.30 -31.62 -1.15
C SER A 303 23.21 -30.12 -0.92
N THR A 304 24.21 -29.37 -1.36
CA THR A 304 24.30 -27.91 -1.18
C THR A 304 23.27 -27.10 -1.97
N ALA A 305 22.51 -27.75 -2.87
CA ALA A 305 21.40 -27.13 -3.60
C ALA A 305 20.06 -27.16 -2.82
N GLN A 306 20.05 -27.69 -1.59
CA GLN A 306 18.85 -27.80 -0.78
C GLN A 306 18.23 -26.41 -0.54
N SER A 307 16.91 -26.34 -0.68
CA SER A 307 16.14 -25.12 -0.38
C SER A 307 14.66 -25.46 -0.16
N THR A 308 13.93 -24.54 0.49
CA THR A 308 12.47 -24.66 0.64
C THR A 308 11.75 -24.76 -0.71
N VAL A 309 12.28 -24.15 -1.77
CA VAL A 309 11.75 -24.28 -3.12
C VAL A 309 11.91 -25.72 -3.60
N CYS A 310 13.11 -26.31 -3.50
CA CYS A 310 13.36 -27.68 -3.92
C CYS A 310 12.45 -28.69 -3.19
N ASP A 311 12.31 -28.53 -1.87
CA ASP A 311 11.72 -29.55 -1.00
C ASP A 311 10.19 -29.48 -0.89
N LYS A 312 9.63 -28.26 -0.91
CA LYS A 312 8.20 -28.04 -0.65
C LYS A 312 7.46 -27.44 -1.83
N TRP A 313 8.16 -26.70 -2.69
CA TRP A 313 7.55 -25.91 -3.75
C TRP A 313 8.27 -26.09 -5.07
N ASN A 314 8.60 -27.34 -5.43
CA ASN A 314 9.42 -27.61 -6.60
C ASN A 314 8.68 -27.16 -7.87
N PRO A 315 9.33 -26.44 -8.80
CA PRO A 315 8.66 -25.91 -9.99
C PRO A 315 8.26 -26.99 -11.01
N VAL A 316 8.77 -28.22 -10.91
CA VAL A 316 8.39 -29.34 -11.79
C VAL A 316 7.10 -29.99 -11.29
N PRO A 317 6.07 -30.19 -12.15
CA PRO A 317 4.81 -30.82 -11.75
C PRO A 317 5.00 -32.24 -11.20
N GLY A 318 4.22 -32.60 -10.17
CA GLY A 318 4.17 -33.97 -9.65
C GLY A 318 5.28 -34.35 -8.67
N LEU A 319 6.28 -33.51 -8.43
CA LEU A 319 7.33 -33.79 -7.44
C LEU A 319 6.91 -33.45 -6.01
N CYS A 320 6.22 -32.34 -5.82
CA CYS A 320 5.67 -31.92 -4.53
C CYS A 320 4.13 -31.88 -4.66
N PRO A 321 3.38 -32.85 -4.11
CA PRO A 321 1.93 -32.95 -4.32
C PRO A 321 1.14 -31.69 -3.93
N ASP A 322 1.58 -31.01 -2.87
CA ASP A 322 0.90 -29.82 -2.35
C ASP A 322 1.26 -28.53 -3.11
N ALA A 323 2.36 -28.55 -3.88
CA ALA A 323 2.85 -27.37 -4.58
C ALA A 323 1.93 -26.97 -5.74
N PRO A 324 1.84 -25.66 -6.07
CA PRO A 324 1.06 -25.19 -7.21
C PRO A 324 1.43 -25.87 -8.53
N SER A 325 2.71 -26.18 -8.75
CA SER A 325 3.19 -26.89 -9.96
C SER A 325 2.48 -28.22 -10.20
N SER A 326 2.10 -28.95 -9.14
CA SER A 326 1.36 -30.21 -9.23
C SER A 326 -0.16 -30.01 -9.42
N LYS A 327 -0.63 -28.76 -9.43
CA LYS A 327 -2.04 -28.35 -9.56
C LYS A 327 -2.21 -27.36 -10.72
N GLY A 328 -1.44 -27.56 -11.80
CA GLY A 328 -1.51 -26.70 -12.99
C GLY A 328 -0.96 -25.29 -12.80
N TYR A 329 -0.20 -25.05 -11.74
CA TYR A 329 0.27 -23.74 -11.26
C TYR A 329 -0.87 -22.81 -10.81
N GLU A 330 -2.07 -23.32 -10.56
CA GLU A 330 -3.18 -22.52 -10.06
C GLU A 330 -2.99 -22.11 -8.60
N GLY A 331 -3.43 -20.89 -8.27
CA GLY A 331 -3.29 -20.31 -6.94
C GLY A 331 -1.84 -19.91 -6.62
N GLY A 332 -1.44 -20.07 -5.35
CA GLY A 332 -0.10 -19.74 -4.90
C GLY A 332 0.21 -18.24 -4.96
N PHE A 333 1.46 -17.90 -5.28
CA PHE A 333 1.95 -16.53 -5.38
C PHE A 333 2.13 -16.13 -6.84
N LYS A 334 1.19 -15.33 -7.36
CA LYS A 334 1.12 -14.97 -8.78
C LYS A 334 2.43 -14.45 -9.34
N VAL A 335 2.77 -14.88 -10.56
CA VAL A 335 4.00 -14.47 -11.27
C VAL A 335 4.12 -12.95 -11.41
N GLN A 336 3.02 -12.22 -11.58
CA GLN A 336 3.03 -10.75 -11.65
C GLN A 336 3.38 -10.11 -10.31
N LEU A 337 2.95 -10.72 -9.19
CA LEU A 337 3.32 -10.23 -7.86
C LEU A 337 4.80 -10.50 -7.57
N MET A 338 5.32 -11.65 -8.02
CA MET A 338 6.76 -11.92 -7.96
C MET A 338 7.56 -10.93 -8.80
N ALA A 339 7.17 -10.67 -10.04
CA ALA A 339 7.84 -9.68 -10.89
C ALA A 339 7.88 -8.29 -10.22
N LYS A 340 6.75 -7.86 -9.64
CA LYS A 340 6.66 -6.60 -8.89
C LYS A 340 7.58 -6.60 -7.66
N ASP A 341 7.52 -7.62 -6.80
CA ASP A 341 8.34 -7.69 -5.58
C ASP A 341 9.85 -7.84 -5.89
N PHE A 342 10.20 -8.57 -6.96
CA PHE A 342 11.58 -8.70 -7.45
C PHE A 342 12.10 -7.36 -7.98
N GLY A 343 11.26 -6.61 -8.71
CA GLY A 343 11.58 -5.26 -9.17
C GLY A 343 11.82 -4.28 -8.01
N LEU A 344 10.98 -4.33 -6.95
CA LEU A 344 11.19 -3.53 -5.74
C LEU A 344 12.53 -3.85 -5.07
N ALA A 345 12.94 -5.12 -5.03
CA ALA A 345 14.24 -5.50 -4.48
C ALA A 345 15.42 -5.02 -5.33
N VAL A 346 15.29 -5.02 -6.67
CA VAL A 346 16.31 -4.45 -7.57
C VAL A 346 16.44 -2.94 -7.34
N SER A 347 15.33 -2.20 -7.28
CA SER A 347 15.36 -0.77 -6.97
C SER A 347 15.94 -0.48 -5.59
N ALA A 348 15.58 -1.27 -4.57
CA ALA A 348 16.14 -1.12 -3.23
C ALA A 348 17.66 -1.36 -3.21
N ALA A 349 18.17 -2.30 -4.01
CA ALA A 349 19.61 -2.52 -4.14
C ALA A 349 20.32 -1.32 -4.78
N GLU A 350 19.74 -0.71 -5.80
CA GLU A 350 20.26 0.52 -6.40
C GLU A 350 20.33 1.67 -5.39
N GLU A 351 19.27 1.85 -4.60
CA GLU A 351 19.19 2.91 -3.58
C GLU A 351 20.29 2.81 -2.51
N VAL A 352 20.67 1.58 -2.12
CA VAL A 352 21.70 1.33 -1.10
C VAL A 352 23.08 1.07 -1.69
N GLY A 353 23.24 1.12 -3.01
CA GLY A 353 24.51 0.85 -3.69
C GLY A 353 24.96 -0.62 -3.66
N ALA A 354 24.03 -1.55 -3.50
CA ALA A 354 24.31 -2.98 -3.54
C ALA A 354 24.37 -3.50 -5.00
N THR A 355 25.48 -4.15 -5.37
CA THR A 355 25.63 -4.73 -6.70
C THR A 355 24.91 -6.08 -6.80
N LEU A 356 23.99 -6.21 -7.76
CA LEU A 356 23.27 -7.44 -8.05
C LEU A 356 23.81 -8.12 -9.32
N LEU A 357 24.50 -9.26 -9.17
CA LEU A 357 25.04 -10.00 -10.32
C LEU A 357 23.95 -10.66 -11.17
N LEU A 358 22.85 -11.07 -10.55
CA LEU A 358 21.75 -11.81 -11.19
C LEU A 358 20.44 -11.02 -11.22
N GLY A 359 20.45 -9.77 -10.76
CA GLY A 359 19.24 -8.94 -10.60
C GLY A 359 18.53 -8.72 -11.93
N ASP A 360 19.23 -8.18 -12.92
CA ASP A 360 18.64 -7.83 -14.21
C ASP A 360 18.12 -9.06 -14.95
N ALA A 361 18.90 -10.15 -14.96
CA ALA A 361 18.52 -11.40 -15.59
C ALA A 361 17.29 -12.02 -14.92
N GLY A 362 17.26 -12.06 -13.59
CA GLY A 362 16.13 -12.58 -12.83
C GLY A 362 14.86 -11.75 -13.04
N LEU A 363 14.99 -10.42 -13.03
CA LEU A 363 13.88 -9.50 -13.28
C LEU A 363 13.34 -9.63 -14.71
N ALA A 364 14.21 -9.74 -15.71
CA ALA A 364 13.83 -10.00 -17.10
C ALA A 364 13.09 -11.33 -17.24
N GLY A 365 13.56 -12.39 -16.57
CA GLY A 365 12.89 -13.70 -16.54
C GLY A 365 11.47 -13.62 -15.98
N TYR A 366 11.29 -12.97 -14.82
CA TYR A 366 9.96 -12.81 -14.23
C TYR A 366 9.05 -11.88 -15.02
N ASN A 367 9.57 -10.78 -15.58
CA ASN A 367 8.79 -9.91 -16.46
C ASN A 367 8.31 -10.65 -17.70
N GLY A 368 9.18 -11.43 -18.35
CA GLY A 368 8.82 -12.27 -19.49
C GLY A 368 7.73 -13.29 -19.14
N ALA A 369 7.92 -14.05 -18.04
CA ALA A 369 6.92 -15.00 -17.57
C ALA A 369 5.60 -14.32 -17.18
N SER A 370 5.64 -13.10 -16.65
CA SER A 370 4.43 -12.35 -16.24
C SER A 370 3.56 -11.90 -17.41
N GLN A 371 4.17 -11.73 -18.59
CA GLN A 371 3.53 -11.26 -19.82
C GLN A 371 3.16 -12.42 -20.75
N ASP A 372 3.74 -13.61 -20.57
CA ASP A 372 3.42 -14.80 -21.35
C ASP A 372 1.97 -15.28 -21.07
N PRO A 373 1.09 -15.36 -22.08
CA PRO A 373 -0.29 -15.82 -21.90
C PRO A 373 -0.42 -17.21 -21.27
N ARG A 374 0.59 -18.08 -21.39
CA ARG A 374 0.62 -19.44 -20.82
C ARG A 374 0.94 -19.46 -19.31
N CYS A 375 1.42 -18.34 -18.79
CA CYS A 375 1.96 -18.19 -17.44
C CYS A 375 1.20 -17.15 -16.60
N ARG A 376 0.52 -16.21 -17.27
CA ARG A 376 -0.21 -15.12 -16.62
C ARG A 376 -1.24 -15.65 -15.60
N ASP A 377 -1.31 -14.99 -14.45
CA ASP A 377 -2.21 -15.30 -13.33
C ASP A 377 -1.96 -16.64 -12.62
N LEU A 378 -0.88 -17.35 -12.98
CA LEU A 378 -0.43 -18.57 -12.31
C LEU A 378 0.67 -18.29 -11.28
N ASP A 379 0.96 -19.28 -10.44
CA ASP A 379 2.03 -19.23 -9.45
C ASP A 379 3.39 -18.92 -10.09
N SER A 380 4.21 -18.11 -9.43
CA SER A 380 5.51 -17.64 -9.89
C SER A 380 6.50 -18.73 -10.32
N ARG A 381 6.31 -19.97 -9.87
CA ARG A 381 7.13 -21.12 -10.27
C ARG A 381 6.79 -21.65 -11.66
N VAL A 382 5.75 -21.10 -12.29
CA VAL A 382 5.46 -21.28 -13.73
C VAL A 382 6.61 -20.80 -14.63
N VAL A 383 7.63 -20.13 -14.07
CA VAL A 383 8.89 -19.87 -14.77
C VAL A 383 9.51 -21.14 -15.39
N PHE A 384 9.28 -22.34 -14.83
CA PHE A 384 9.68 -23.60 -15.46
C PHE A 384 9.00 -23.84 -16.81
N ARG A 385 7.69 -23.54 -16.93
CA ARG A 385 6.96 -23.56 -18.20
C ARG A 385 7.51 -22.51 -19.16
N PHE A 386 7.74 -21.29 -18.66
CA PHE A 386 8.23 -20.18 -19.46
C PHE A 386 9.56 -20.51 -20.16
N ILE A 387 10.50 -21.16 -19.45
CA ILE A 387 11.80 -21.59 -20.02
C ILE A 387 11.71 -22.88 -20.87
N GLY A 388 10.50 -23.37 -21.16
CA GLY A 388 10.29 -24.57 -21.98
C GLY A 388 10.65 -25.88 -21.25
N GLY A 389 10.41 -25.92 -19.94
CA GLY A 389 10.50 -27.12 -19.12
C GLY A 389 9.45 -28.16 -19.54
N ARG A 390 9.83 -29.44 -19.50
CA ARG A 390 8.95 -30.57 -19.84
C ARG A 390 8.08 -30.93 -18.63
N GLU A 391 6.80 -30.60 -18.70
CA GLU A 391 5.82 -30.83 -17.61
C GLU A 391 5.26 -32.26 -17.59
N ASP A 392 5.31 -32.97 -18.71
CA ASP A 392 4.83 -34.34 -18.92
C ASP A 392 5.95 -35.40 -18.81
N TRP A 393 6.93 -35.14 -17.96
CA TRP A 393 8.12 -35.99 -17.77
C TRP A 393 7.80 -37.41 -17.28
N ASP A 394 6.63 -37.62 -16.68
CA ASP A 394 6.17 -38.91 -16.17
C ASP A 394 5.41 -39.75 -17.21
N LYS A 395 5.15 -39.19 -18.40
CA LYS A 395 4.47 -39.86 -19.52
C LYS A 395 5.42 -40.39 -20.60
N ALA A 396 6.72 -40.14 -20.44
CA ALA A 396 7.77 -40.44 -21.42
C ALA A 396 8.43 -41.80 -21.19
#